data_AF-A0A7R8AJR9-F1
#
_entry.id   AF-A0A7R8AJR9-F1
#
_cell.length_a   1.000
_cell.length_b   1.000
_cell.length_c   1.000
_cell.angle_alpha   90.00
_cell.angle_beta   90.00
_cell.angle_gamma   90.00
#
_symmetry.space_group_name_H-M   'P 1'
#
loop_
_entity.id
_entity.type
_entity.pdbx_description
1 polymer ?
#
loop_
_entity_poly.entity_id
_entity_poly.type
_entity_poly.pdbx_seq_one_letter_code
_entity_poly.pdbx_strand_id
1 'polypeptide(L)'
;MAYDCSRKSQRCDACRIAASKVSSSVPSSALFCGPGIYPLIIDCQGKGTKDQLIEMTSRLESALRGNKAGPIRIAARRAPVGGKPPGKWHDYTGSNGFSYKAGKTLKLAPRLIGLVDAETVLEQFPEKRQVWQDRVGTAREVMILVDFTTAVGSNGDFEQVVARACGEIYPVRRIRHPDASGHASLHRLQWFTTACPEEEEREKPVVTITRAGYVRKRQK
;
A
#
# COMPACT_ATOMS: atom_id res chain seq x y z
N MET A 1 11.54 17.34 -24.07
CA MET A 1 12.31 16.08 -24.14
C MET A 1 11.66 15.08 -23.21
N ALA A 2 11.27 13.90 -23.69
CA ALA A 2 10.77 12.84 -22.82
C ALA A 2 11.96 12.21 -22.08
N TYR A 3 11.90 12.09 -20.75
CA TYR A 3 12.94 11.45 -19.96
C TYR A 3 12.89 9.94 -20.14
N ASP A 4 13.87 9.33 -20.82
CA ASP A 4 14.02 7.88 -20.85
C ASP A 4 14.76 7.39 -19.59
N CYS A 5 14.01 7.27 -18.49
CA CYS A 5 14.50 6.70 -17.22
C CYS A 5 14.12 5.23 -17.07
N SER A 6 14.06 4.47 -18.18
CA SER A 6 13.68 3.06 -18.18
C SER A 6 14.78 2.13 -17.65
N ARG A 7 16.02 2.63 -17.52
CA ARG A 7 17.19 1.87 -17.03
C ARG A 7 17.94 2.61 -15.94
N LYS A 8 18.67 1.86 -15.10
CA LYS A 8 19.50 2.42 -13.99
C LYS A 8 20.53 3.44 -14.48
N SER A 9 21.24 3.13 -15.57
CA SER A 9 22.29 3.98 -16.13
C SER A 9 21.78 5.27 -16.77
N GLN A 10 20.50 5.33 -17.13
CA GLN A 10 19.89 6.46 -17.84
C GLN A 10 19.04 7.35 -16.92
N ARG A 11 19.04 7.10 -15.60
CA ARG A 11 18.29 7.92 -14.65
C ARG A 11 18.77 9.36 -14.70
N CYS A 12 17.84 10.29 -14.86
CA CYS A 12 18.07 11.69 -14.53
C CYS A 12 18.26 11.85 -13.00
N ASP A 13 18.74 13.01 -12.58
CA ASP A 13 19.07 13.26 -11.17
C ASP A 13 17.87 13.08 -10.24
N ALA A 14 16.67 13.53 -10.65
CA ALA A 14 15.45 13.36 -9.86
C ALA A 14 15.12 11.87 -9.61
N CYS A 15 15.24 11.02 -10.63
CA CYS A 15 15.06 9.58 -10.48
C CYS A 15 16.14 8.95 -9.59
N ARG A 16 17.39 9.41 -9.66
CA ARG A 16 18.47 8.91 -8.80
C ARG A 16 18.20 9.25 -7.33
N ILE A 17 17.85 10.50 -7.05
CA ILE A 17 17.53 10.99 -5.70
C ILE A 17 16.30 10.30 -5.12
N ALA A 18 15.25 10.09 -5.92
CA ALA A 18 14.08 9.35 -5.46
C ALA A 18 14.44 7.89 -5.15
N ALA A 19 15.16 7.22 -6.06
CA ALA A 19 15.52 5.83 -5.86
C ALA A 19 16.45 5.57 -4.67
N SER A 20 17.31 6.52 -4.29
CA SER A 20 18.16 6.38 -3.10
C SER A 20 17.39 6.45 -1.78
N LYS A 21 16.12 6.86 -1.81
CA LYS A 21 15.22 6.90 -0.65
C LYS A 21 14.35 5.65 -0.53
N VAL A 22 14.41 4.74 -1.51
CA VAL A 22 13.66 3.48 -1.50
C VAL A 22 14.48 2.41 -0.80
N SER A 23 13.82 1.58 0.01
CA SER A 23 14.44 0.49 0.72
C SER A 23 15.23 -0.44 -0.22
N SER A 24 16.46 -0.77 0.19
CA SER A 24 17.32 -1.74 -0.48
C SER A 24 16.72 -3.14 -0.63
N SER A 25 15.69 -3.49 0.16
CA SER A 25 14.92 -4.72 0.01
C SER A 25 14.08 -4.76 -1.27
N VAL A 26 13.73 -3.59 -1.85
CA VAL A 26 12.93 -3.52 -3.07
C VAL A 26 13.81 -3.89 -4.27
N PRO A 27 13.43 -4.91 -5.06
CA PRO A 27 14.20 -5.29 -6.24
C PRO A 27 14.35 -4.12 -7.19
N SER A 28 15.57 -3.87 -7.67
CA SER A 28 15.84 -2.78 -8.60
C SER A 28 14.91 -2.81 -9.82
N SER A 29 14.60 -4.00 -10.37
CA SER A 29 13.68 -4.18 -11.50
C SER A 29 12.28 -3.60 -11.26
N ALA A 30 11.80 -3.54 -10.01
CA ALA A 30 10.49 -2.97 -9.68
C ALA A 30 10.48 -1.42 -9.77
N LEU A 31 11.64 -0.79 -9.65
CA LEU A 31 11.80 0.66 -9.57
C LEU A 31 11.74 1.37 -10.93
N PHE A 32 11.71 0.64 -12.05
CA PHE A 32 11.79 1.21 -13.39
C PHE A 32 10.56 0.88 -14.22
N CYS A 33 10.02 1.89 -14.89
CA CYS A 33 9.03 1.67 -15.93
C CYS A 33 9.76 1.20 -17.19
N GLY A 34 9.40 0.02 -17.71
CA GLY A 34 9.83 -0.38 -19.05
C GLY A 34 9.26 0.57 -20.12
N PRO A 35 9.78 0.50 -21.36
CA PRO A 35 9.22 1.27 -22.46
C PRO A 35 7.72 0.96 -22.63
N GLY A 36 6.91 2.00 -22.82
CA GLY A 36 5.46 1.87 -22.98
C GLY A 36 4.69 1.60 -21.67
N ILE A 37 5.34 1.64 -20.51
CA ILE A 37 4.64 1.53 -19.23
C ILE A 37 4.20 2.89 -18.70
N TYR A 38 2.92 2.97 -18.33
CA TYR A 38 2.23 4.13 -17.80
C TYR A 38 1.72 3.83 -16.39
N PRO A 39 2.47 4.16 -15.33
CA PRO A 39 2.08 3.90 -13.96
C PRO A 39 1.03 4.91 -13.49
N LEU A 40 -0.05 4.44 -12.87
CA LEU A 40 -1.02 5.25 -12.15
C LEU A 40 -0.90 5.00 -10.65
N ILE A 41 -1.07 6.05 -9.85
CA ILE A 41 -1.20 5.92 -8.40
C ILE A 41 -2.61 6.30 -7.99
N ILE A 42 -3.30 5.37 -7.33
CA ILE A 42 -4.68 5.53 -6.89
C ILE A 42 -4.65 5.66 -5.36
N ASP A 43 -5.15 6.78 -4.87
CA ASP A 43 -5.27 7.06 -3.44
C ASP A 43 -6.70 6.77 -3.00
N CYS A 44 -6.85 5.85 -2.05
CA CYS A 44 -8.11 5.51 -1.42
C CYS A 44 -8.03 5.77 0.08
N GLN A 45 -9.17 6.06 0.71
CA GLN A 45 -9.23 6.19 2.16
C GLN A 45 -10.57 5.72 2.68
N GLY A 46 -10.54 4.95 3.75
CA GLY A 46 -11.75 4.51 4.41
C GLY A 46 -11.45 3.69 5.66
N LYS A 47 -12.48 3.04 6.20
CA LYS A 47 -12.41 2.30 7.45
C LYS A 47 -12.85 0.87 7.20
N GLY A 48 -11.91 -0.06 7.30
CA GLY A 48 -12.17 -1.47 7.05
C GLY A 48 -11.23 -2.38 7.82
N THR A 49 -11.34 -3.68 7.57
CA THR A 49 -10.41 -4.69 8.09
C THR A 49 -9.26 -4.92 7.10
N LYS A 50 -8.32 -5.78 7.50
CA LYS A 50 -7.25 -6.24 6.59
C LYS A 50 -7.82 -7.12 5.48
N ASP A 51 -8.75 -8.00 5.78
CA ASP A 51 -9.32 -8.94 4.80
C ASP A 51 -10.08 -8.17 3.72
N GLN A 52 -10.82 -7.13 4.10
CA GLN A 52 -11.47 -6.21 3.14
C GLN A 52 -10.47 -5.47 2.24
N LEU A 53 -9.26 -5.16 2.74
CA LEU A 53 -8.20 -4.56 1.92
C LEU A 53 -7.65 -5.57 0.89
N ILE A 54 -7.48 -6.83 1.31
CA ILE A 54 -7.08 -7.92 0.41
C ILE A 54 -8.17 -8.20 -0.62
N GLU A 55 -9.44 -8.28 -0.21
CA GLU A 55 -10.57 -8.49 -1.11
C GLU A 55 -10.71 -7.34 -2.13
N MET A 56 -10.52 -6.10 -1.70
CA MET A 56 -10.46 -4.94 -2.61
C MET A 56 -9.35 -5.10 -3.66
N THR A 57 -8.20 -5.66 -3.26
CA THR A 57 -7.09 -5.95 -4.17
C THR A 57 -7.52 -6.95 -5.24
N SER A 58 -8.08 -8.08 -4.83
CA SER A 58 -8.54 -9.14 -5.73
C SER A 58 -9.62 -8.64 -6.70
N ARG A 59 -10.55 -7.78 -6.21
CA ARG A 59 -11.57 -7.13 -7.05
C ARG A 59 -10.94 -6.21 -8.08
N LEU A 60 -9.95 -5.40 -7.68
CA LEU A 60 -9.25 -4.50 -8.59
C LEU A 60 -8.43 -5.26 -9.64
N GLU A 61 -7.69 -6.30 -9.24
CA GLU A 61 -6.98 -7.18 -10.18
C GLU A 61 -7.93 -7.83 -11.18
N SER A 62 -9.08 -8.32 -10.70
CA SER A 62 -10.10 -8.94 -11.55
C SER A 62 -10.72 -7.93 -12.52
N ALA A 63 -11.05 -6.73 -12.05
CA ALA A 63 -11.61 -5.66 -12.87
C ALA A 63 -10.64 -5.14 -13.95
N LEU A 64 -9.33 -5.25 -13.69
CA LEU A 64 -8.29 -4.77 -14.60
C LEU A 64 -7.65 -5.86 -15.46
N ARG A 65 -8.01 -7.14 -15.26
CA ARG A 65 -7.45 -8.32 -15.96
C ARG A 65 -7.57 -8.25 -17.50
N GLY A 66 -8.46 -7.42 -18.05
CA GLY A 66 -8.61 -7.19 -19.49
C GLY A 66 -7.98 -5.90 -20.03
N ASN A 67 -7.52 -4.98 -19.17
CA ASN A 67 -7.21 -3.59 -19.55
C ASN A 67 -5.71 -3.31 -19.79
N LYS A 68 -4.95 -4.34 -20.16
CA LYS A 68 -3.48 -4.26 -20.29
C LYS A 68 -2.77 -3.75 -19.01
N ALA A 69 -3.41 -3.93 -17.86
CA ALA A 69 -2.84 -3.61 -16.56
C ALA A 69 -1.80 -4.68 -16.19
N GLY A 70 -0.63 -4.23 -15.79
CA GLY A 70 0.43 -5.01 -15.18
C GLY A 70 0.18 -5.23 -13.68
N PRO A 71 1.22 -5.64 -12.95
CA PRO A 71 1.11 -5.99 -11.53
C PRO A 71 0.55 -4.81 -10.70
N ILE A 72 -0.41 -5.12 -9.82
CA ILE A 72 -0.96 -4.17 -8.86
C ILE A 72 -0.12 -4.22 -7.59
N ARG A 73 0.26 -3.05 -7.08
CA ARG A 73 0.95 -2.92 -5.79
C ARG A 73 0.12 -2.10 -4.83
N ILE A 74 0.04 -2.53 -3.57
CA ILE A 74 -0.81 -1.86 -2.57
C ILE A 74 -0.02 -1.63 -1.31
N ALA A 75 -0.03 -0.38 -0.87
CA ALA A 75 0.45 0.01 0.43
C ALA A 75 -0.71 0.61 1.22
N ALA A 76 -0.74 0.33 2.52
CA ALA A 76 -1.67 1.01 3.42
C ALA A 76 -1.00 1.41 4.72
N ARG A 77 -1.51 2.46 5.33
CA ARG A 77 -1.16 2.88 6.68
C ARG A 77 -2.41 3.22 7.47
N ARG A 78 -2.29 3.20 8.79
CA ARG A 78 -3.34 3.77 9.66
C ARG A 78 -3.45 5.27 9.39
N ALA A 79 -4.66 5.74 9.10
CA ALA A 79 -4.95 7.16 8.98
C ALA A 79 -4.75 7.89 10.32
N PRO A 80 -4.49 9.21 10.32
CA PRO A 80 -4.52 9.98 11.56
C PRO A 80 -5.93 9.93 12.16
N VAL A 81 -6.03 9.76 13.49
CA VAL A 81 -7.32 9.74 14.20
C VAL A 81 -7.19 10.58 15.46
N GLY A 82 -7.91 11.71 15.52
CA GLY A 82 -7.77 12.70 16.59
C GLY A 82 -6.33 13.19 16.69
N GLY A 83 -5.76 13.19 17.91
CA GLY A 83 -4.37 13.57 18.15
C GLY A 83 -3.31 12.51 17.81
N LYS A 84 -3.69 11.34 17.27
CA LYS A 84 -2.73 10.27 16.94
C LYS A 84 -2.19 10.44 15.53
N PRO A 85 -0.86 10.47 15.34
CA PRO A 85 -0.26 10.59 14.01
C PRO A 85 -0.54 9.34 13.15
N PRO A 86 -0.40 9.47 11.81
CA PRO A 86 -0.54 8.36 10.89
C PRO A 86 0.45 7.24 11.22
N GLY A 87 0.08 6.00 10.89
CA GLY A 87 0.96 4.84 11.01
C GLY A 87 2.07 4.83 9.97
N LYS A 88 2.99 3.86 10.09
CA LYS A 88 3.94 3.54 9.01
C LYS A 88 3.18 2.95 7.81
N TRP A 89 3.72 3.18 6.61
CA TRP A 89 3.27 2.49 5.41
C TRP A 89 3.72 1.04 5.43
N HIS A 90 2.83 0.16 4.98
CA HIS A 90 3.09 -1.26 4.79
C HIS A 90 2.70 -1.64 3.38
N ASP A 91 3.62 -2.21 2.61
CA ASP A 91 3.35 -2.86 1.32
C ASP A 91 2.72 -4.25 1.57
N TYR A 92 1.49 -4.43 1.09
CA TYR A 92 0.69 -5.64 1.22
C TYR A 92 0.83 -6.60 0.02
N THR A 93 1.52 -6.16 -1.04
CA THR A 93 1.71 -6.91 -2.29
C THR A 93 3.12 -7.51 -2.45
N GLY A 94 4.04 -7.15 -1.56
CA GLY A 94 5.29 -7.88 -1.37
C GLY A 94 6.46 -7.36 -2.20
N SER A 95 7.19 -6.42 -1.61
CA SER A 95 8.64 -6.25 -1.81
C SER A 95 9.44 -6.49 -0.51
N ASN A 96 8.78 -6.55 0.65
CA ASN A 96 9.39 -6.72 1.98
C ASN A 96 9.25 -8.11 2.61
N GLY A 97 8.90 -9.15 1.83
CA GLY A 97 8.96 -10.54 2.30
C GLY A 97 8.15 -10.86 3.57
N PHE A 98 7.14 -10.06 3.93
CA PHE A 98 6.29 -10.39 5.05
C PHE A 98 5.34 -11.53 4.67
N SER A 99 5.75 -12.76 4.98
CA SER A 99 4.80 -13.84 5.25
C SER A 99 3.89 -13.37 6.38
N TYR A 100 2.63 -13.14 6.04
CA TYR A 100 1.67 -12.63 7.00
C TYR A 100 1.33 -13.71 8.03
N LYS A 101 1.65 -13.46 9.30
CA LYS A 101 0.95 -14.12 10.40
C LYS A 101 -0.40 -13.44 10.57
N ALA A 102 -1.49 -14.20 10.38
CA ALA A 102 -2.84 -13.81 10.75
C ALA A 102 -2.82 -13.10 12.11
N GLY A 103 -3.00 -11.78 12.07
CA GLY A 103 -3.03 -10.96 13.27
C GLY A 103 -4.25 -11.37 14.07
N LYS A 104 -4.07 -11.60 15.37
CA LYS A 104 -5.08 -12.01 16.37
C LYS A 104 -6.20 -10.97 16.58
N THR A 105 -6.64 -10.25 15.56
CA THR A 105 -7.66 -9.19 15.62
C THR A 105 -9.06 -9.75 15.91
N LEU A 106 -9.28 -11.05 15.68
CA LEU A 106 -10.47 -11.79 16.13
C LEU A 106 -10.64 -11.84 17.67
N LYS A 107 -9.63 -11.47 18.47
CA LYS A 107 -9.70 -11.52 19.93
C LYS A 107 -10.25 -10.25 20.59
N LEU A 108 -10.53 -9.18 19.85
CA LEU A 108 -10.85 -7.86 20.41
C LEU A 108 -12.27 -7.36 20.10
N ALA A 109 -13.20 -8.22 19.72
CA ALA A 109 -14.63 -7.90 19.72
C ALA A 109 -15.30 -8.52 20.96
N PRO A 110 -15.30 -7.87 22.14
CA PRO A 110 -15.60 -8.54 23.41
C PRO A 110 -17.10 -8.81 23.66
N ARG A 111 -17.95 -8.76 22.63
CA ARG A 111 -19.42 -8.91 22.80
C ARG A 111 -20.16 -9.65 21.67
N LEU A 112 -19.47 -10.30 20.74
CA LEU A 112 -20.08 -11.28 19.83
C LEU A 112 -19.58 -12.67 20.24
N ILE A 113 -20.10 -13.12 21.38
CA ILE A 113 -19.81 -14.42 21.97
C ILE A 113 -20.55 -15.48 21.14
N GLY A 114 -19.80 -16.44 20.59
CA GLY A 114 -20.34 -17.71 20.11
C GLY A 114 -19.90 -18.08 18.69
N LEU A 115 -18.69 -18.64 18.56
CA LEU A 115 -18.31 -19.70 17.61
C LEU A 115 -18.85 -19.63 16.16
N VAL A 116 -18.88 -18.46 15.54
CA VAL A 116 -19.19 -18.34 14.13
C VAL A 116 -18.18 -17.38 13.51
N ASP A 117 -17.64 -17.77 12.35
CA ASP A 117 -16.78 -16.92 11.54
C ASP A 117 -17.43 -15.53 11.37
N ALA A 118 -16.63 -14.48 11.48
CA ALA A 118 -17.13 -13.12 11.39
C ALA A 118 -17.85 -12.88 10.05
N GLU A 119 -17.42 -13.55 8.98
CA GLU A 119 -18.10 -13.52 7.68
C GLU A 119 -19.49 -14.13 7.75
N THR A 120 -19.65 -15.32 8.33
CA THR A 120 -20.96 -15.98 8.44
C THR A 120 -21.95 -15.21 9.34
N VAL A 121 -21.47 -14.54 10.40
CA VAL A 121 -22.31 -13.65 11.22
C VAL A 121 -22.75 -12.41 10.43
N LEU A 122 -21.87 -11.86 9.60
CA LEU A 122 -22.16 -10.67 8.79
C LEU A 122 -23.06 -10.97 7.59
N GLU A 123 -23.04 -12.20 7.05
CA GLU A 123 -24.01 -12.68 6.07
C GLU A 123 -25.41 -12.83 6.68
N GLN A 124 -25.50 -13.31 7.93
CA GLN A 124 -26.77 -13.46 8.63
C GLN A 124 -27.36 -12.15 9.14
N PHE A 125 -26.52 -11.14 9.44
CA PHE A 125 -26.93 -9.85 9.99
C PHE A 125 -26.24 -8.69 9.24
N PRO A 126 -26.62 -8.44 7.97
CA PRO A 126 -25.98 -7.41 7.15
C PRO A 126 -26.10 -5.99 7.76
N GLU A 127 -27.15 -5.72 8.54
CA GLU A 127 -27.34 -4.46 9.26
C GLU A 127 -26.30 -4.23 10.37
N LYS A 128 -25.70 -5.30 10.90
CA LYS A 128 -24.64 -5.22 11.92
C LYS A 128 -23.25 -5.01 11.30
N ARG A 129 -23.13 -5.08 9.97
CA ARG A 129 -21.86 -4.90 9.26
C ARG A 129 -21.23 -3.55 9.53
N GLN A 130 -22.04 -2.49 9.55
CA GLN A 130 -21.56 -1.15 9.83
C GLN A 130 -21.07 -1.00 11.28
N VAL A 131 -21.81 -1.54 12.24
CA VAL A 131 -21.43 -1.52 13.67
C VAL A 131 -20.16 -2.32 13.93
N TRP A 132 -20.02 -3.47 13.26
CA TRP A 132 -18.82 -4.30 13.33
C TRP A 132 -17.63 -3.58 12.69
N GLN A 133 -17.78 -3.07 11.46
CA GLN A 133 -16.78 -2.21 10.81
C GLN A 133 -16.38 -1.03 11.69
N ASP A 134 -17.33 -0.45 12.43
CA ASP A 134 -17.02 0.65 13.32
C ASP A 134 -16.18 0.26 14.53
N ARG A 135 -16.35 -0.97 15.03
CA ARG A 135 -15.63 -1.50 16.19
C ARG A 135 -14.29 -2.13 15.85
N VAL A 136 -14.20 -2.87 14.75
CA VAL A 136 -12.96 -3.61 14.39
C VAL A 136 -12.21 -2.98 13.22
N GLY A 137 -12.88 -2.13 12.44
CA GLY A 137 -12.28 -1.45 11.30
C GLY A 137 -11.27 -0.41 11.76
N THR A 138 -10.15 -0.37 11.07
CA THR A 138 -9.14 0.67 11.25
C THR A 138 -9.29 1.66 10.10
N ALA A 139 -9.34 2.96 10.41
CA ALA A 139 -9.23 3.98 9.40
C ALA A 139 -7.84 3.88 8.73
N ARG A 140 -7.82 3.73 7.41
CA ARG A 140 -6.60 3.59 6.62
C ARG A 140 -6.59 4.54 5.44
N GLU A 141 -5.38 5.01 5.16
CA GLU A 141 -5.02 5.56 3.87
C GLU A 141 -4.38 4.42 3.07
N VAL A 142 -4.80 4.27 1.82
CA VAL A 142 -4.38 3.21 0.91
C VAL A 142 -3.85 3.85 -0.36
N MET A 143 -2.71 3.36 -0.83
CA MET A 143 -2.06 3.81 -2.04
C MET A 143 -1.80 2.61 -2.94
N ILE A 144 -2.37 2.65 -4.14
CA ILE A 144 -2.31 1.57 -5.10
C ILE A 144 -1.50 2.04 -6.30
N LEU A 145 -0.49 1.29 -6.70
CA LEU A 145 0.24 1.51 -7.94
C LEU A 145 -0.23 0.46 -8.95
N VAL A 146 -0.63 0.92 -10.13
CA VAL A 146 -1.03 0.06 -11.25
C VAL A 146 -0.26 0.50 -12.47
N ASP A 147 0.44 -0.44 -13.10
CA ASP A 147 1.14 -0.21 -14.35
C ASP A 147 0.22 -0.50 -15.53
N PHE A 148 0.13 0.38 -16.53
CA PHE A 148 -0.57 0.11 -17.78
C PHE A 148 0.42 0.04 -18.94
N THR A 149 0.17 -0.77 -19.96
CA THR A 149 0.99 -0.75 -21.19
C THR A 149 0.55 0.29 -22.21
N THR A 150 -0.44 1.11 -21.86
CA THR A 150 -0.93 2.23 -22.66
C THR A 150 -1.29 3.40 -21.76
N ALA A 151 -1.15 4.63 -22.27
CA ALA A 151 -1.62 5.81 -21.57
C ALA A 151 -3.13 5.72 -21.32
N VAL A 152 -3.54 5.99 -20.09
CA VAL A 152 -4.95 6.04 -19.68
C VAL A 152 -5.33 7.51 -19.55
N GLY A 153 -6.35 7.93 -20.30
CA GLY A 153 -6.89 9.29 -20.20
C GLY A 153 -7.58 9.54 -18.86
N SER A 154 -7.48 10.77 -18.37
CA SER A 154 -8.27 11.26 -17.22
C SER A 154 -9.76 11.38 -17.58
N ASN A 155 -10.66 11.20 -16.61
CA ASN A 155 -12.12 11.30 -16.76
C ASN A 155 -12.74 10.27 -17.73
N GLY A 156 -12.08 9.14 -17.95
CA GLY A 156 -12.61 8.04 -18.78
C GLY A 156 -13.30 6.94 -17.96
N ASP A 157 -13.79 5.91 -18.66
CA ASP A 157 -14.44 4.72 -18.07
C ASP A 157 -13.57 4.02 -17.01
N PHE A 158 -12.25 4.16 -17.14
CA PHE A 158 -11.27 3.63 -16.20
C PHE A 158 -11.55 4.07 -14.76
N GLU A 159 -11.79 5.36 -14.53
CA GLU A 159 -11.96 5.88 -13.17
C GLU A 159 -13.22 5.30 -12.52
N GLN A 160 -14.26 5.08 -13.31
CA GLN A 160 -15.48 4.41 -12.85
C GLN A 160 -15.26 2.92 -12.55
N VAL A 161 -14.42 2.23 -13.34
CA VAL A 161 -14.06 0.82 -13.09
C VAL A 161 -13.27 0.73 -11.79
N VAL A 162 -12.28 1.60 -11.57
CA VAL A 162 -11.50 1.64 -10.33
C VAL A 162 -12.37 2.01 -9.14
N ALA A 163 -13.23 3.02 -9.25
CA ALA A 163 -14.13 3.42 -8.18
C ALA A 163 -15.07 2.27 -7.77
N ARG A 164 -15.63 1.55 -8.75
CA ARG A 164 -16.46 0.35 -8.50
C ARG A 164 -15.66 -0.78 -7.85
N ALA A 165 -14.44 -1.04 -8.32
CA ALA A 165 -13.60 -2.10 -7.79
C ALA A 165 -13.13 -1.82 -6.35
N CYS A 166 -12.74 -0.58 -6.04
CA CYS A 166 -12.39 -0.15 -4.69
C CYS A 166 -13.60 -0.16 -3.74
N GLY A 167 -14.79 0.12 -4.27
CA GLY A 167 -16.05 0.08 -3.55
C GLY A 167 -16.17 1.13 -2.44
N GLU A 168 -17.18 0.98 -1.59
CA GLU A 168 -17.55 1.97 -0.58
C GLU A 168 -16.70 1.93 0.69
N ILE A 169 -16.00 0.82 0.94
CA ILE A 169 -15.16 0.66 2.14
C ILE A 169 -13.89 1.50 2.04
N TYR A 170 -13.29 1.56 0.85
CA TYR A 170 -12.10 2.34 0.55
C TYR A 170 -12.34 3.17 -0.71
N PRO A 171 -13.20 4.20 -0.66
CA PRO A 171 -13.52 5.01 -1.82
C PRO A 171 -12.26 5.68 -2.38
N VAL A 172 -12.20 5.72 -3.70
CA VAL A 172 -11.15 6.43 -4.44
C VAL A 172 -11.28 7.91 -4.16
N ARG A 173 -10.19 8.53 -3.70
CA ARG A 173 -10.11 9.98 -3.52
C ARG A 173 -9.47 10.67 -4.71
N ARG A 174 -8.42 10.05 -5.25
CA ARG A 174 -7.63 10.64 -6.33
C ARG A 174 -6.96 9.57 -7.15
N ILE A 175 -6.91 9.79 -8.46
CA ILE A 175 -6.05 9.05 -9.38
C ILE A 175 -4.99 10.03 -9.86
N ARG A 176 -3.72 9.66 -9.65
CA ARG A 176 -2.55 10.45 -10.02
C ARG A 176 -1.94 9.87 -11.28
N HIS A 177 -2.04 10.63 -12.35
CA HIS A 177 -1.35 10.38 -13.61
C HIS A 177 0.09 10.88 -13.53
N PRO A 178 1.04 10.26 -14.26
CA PRO A 178 2.34 10.86 -14.53
C PRO A 178 2.15 12.27 -15.10
N ASP A 179 3.06 13.17 -14.73
CA ASP A 179 3.04 14.55 -15.20
C ASP A 179 3.20 14.67 -16.73
N ALA A 180 2.87 15.83 -17.28
CA ALA A 180 3.00 16.09 -18.72
C ALA A 180 4.44 15.95 -19.26
N SER A 181 5.44 15.92 -18.35
CA SER A 181 6.84 15.63 -18.71
C SER A 181 7.08 14.14 -19.06
N GLY A 182 6.10 13.27 -18.80
CA GLY A 182 6.11 11.85 -19.17
C GLY A 182 7.03 11.01 -18.28
N HIS A 183 7.34 11.47 -17.07
CA HIS A 183 8.38 10.86 -16.25
C HIS A 183 7.86 9.67 -15.44
N ALA A 184 7.32 8.67 -16.14
CA ALA A 184 6.70 7.46 -15.60
C ALA A 184 7.53 6.80 -14.49
N SER A 185 8.84 6.63 -14.71
CA SER A 185 9.74 6.05 -13.70
C SER A 185 9.80 6.88 -12.41
N LEU A 186 9.82 8.21 -12.49
CA LEU A 186 9.79 9.06 -11.30
C LEU A 186 8.45 8.95 -10.57
N HIS A 187 7.35 8.94 -11.33
CA HIS A 187 6.00 8.75 -10.76
C HIS A 187 5.92 7.44 -9.99
N ARG A 188 6.39 6.34 -10.58
CA ARG A 188 6.48 5.04 -9.89
C ARG A 188 7.37 5.10 -8.66
N LEU A 189 8.54 5.75 -8.75
CA LEU A 189 9.46 5.89 -7.63
C LEU A 189 8.82 6.63 -6.45
N GLN A 190 7.98 7.65 -6.70
CA GLN A 190 7.27 8.36 -5.63
C GLN A 190 6.36 7.43 -4.80
N TRP A 191 5.77 6.42 -5.44
CA TRP A 191 5.03 5.38 -4.72
C TRP A 191 5.98 4.60 -3.80
N PHE A 192 7.08 4.08 -4.35
CA PHE A 192 8.05 3.28 -3.57
C PHE A 192 8.73 4.05 -2.45
N THR A 193 9.08 5.33 -2.65
CA THR A 193 9.65 6.16 -1.58
C THR A 193 8.69 6.38 -0.43
N THR A 194 7.38 6.27 -0.69
CA THR A 194 6.34 6.42 0.32
C THR A 194 6.00 5.09 0.98
N ALA A 195 5.81 4.04 0.18
CA ALA A 195 5.39 2.71 0.62
C ALA A 195 6.52 1.90 1.26
N CYS A 196 7.74 2.08 0.75
CA CYS A 196 8.93 1.32 1.13
C CYS A 196 10.13 2.26 1.28
N PRO A 197 10.05 3.27 2.17
CA PRO A 197 11.20 4.14 2.42
C PRO A 197 12.36 3.31 2.96
N GLU A 198 13.59 3.69 2.61
CA GLU A 198 14.77 3.24 3.36
C GLU A 198 14.55 3.67 4.81
N GLU A 199 14.56 2.71 5.75
CA GLU A 199 14.52 3.09 7.16
C GLU A 199 15.83 3.84 7.44
N GLU A 200 15.76 5.09 7.90
CA GLU A 200 16.90 5.69 8.60
C GLU A 200 17.31 4.68 9.67
N GLU A 201 18.58 4.26 9.66
CA GLU A 201 19.18 3.49 10.74
C GLU A 201 19.00 4.28 12.02
N ARG A 202 17.85 4.12 12.70
CA ARG A 202 17.71 4.48 14.09
C ARG A 202 18.69 3.56 14.78
N GLU A 203 19.82 4.11 15.22
CA GLU A 203 20.87 3.41 15.95
C GLU A 203 20.20 2.35 16.84
N LYS A 204 20.26 1.09 16.40
CA LYS A 204 19.69 0.02 17.20
C LYS A 204 20.48 0.07 18.50
N PRO A 205 19.83 0.19 19.68
CA PRO A 205 20.57 0.18 20.92
C PRO A 205 21.41 -1.10 20.92
N VAL A 206 22.73 -0.94 20.93
CA VAL A 206 23.66 -2.07 20.99
C VAL A 206 23.42 -2.73 22.35
N VAL A 207 22.60 -3.77 22.37
CA VAL A 207 22.38 -4.59 23.55
C VAL A 207 23.50 -5.61 23.58
N THR A 208 24.58 -5.27 24.30
CA THR A 208 25.62 -6.25 24.62
C THR A 208 25.07 -7.17 25.72
N ILE A 209 24.68 -8.40 25.34
CA ILE A 209 24.34 -9.45 26.30
C ILE A 209 25.67 -9.98 26.86
N THR A 210 25.95 -9.68 28.12
CA THR A 210 27.09 -10.29 28.81
C THR A 210 26.73 -11.69 29.28
N ARG A 211 27.72 -12.60 29.36
CA ARG A 211 27.55 -14.01 29.79
C ARG A 211 26.83 -14.21 31.14
N ALA A 212 26.64 -13.15 31.92
CA ALA A 212 25.96 -13.16 33.22
C ALA A 212 24.48 -12.71 33.16
N GLY A 213 23.89 -12.52 31.98
CA GLY A 213 22.45 -12.22 31.85
C GLY A 213 22.04 -10.77 32.13
N TYR A 214 22.99 -9.85 32.34
CA TYR A 214 22.69 -8.43 32.55
C TYR A 214 22.69 -7.64 31.23
N VAL A 215 21.59 -6.92 30.99
CA VAL A 215 21.44 -5.96 29.89
C VAL A 215 21.94 -4.58 30.35
N ARG A 216 23.08 -4.12 29.83
CA ARG A 216 23.47 -2.70 29.96
C ARG A 216 22.99 -1.94 28.73
N LYS A 217 22.12 -0.95 28.93
CA LYS A 217 21.85 0.09 27.93
C LYS A 217 22.92 1.18 28.07
N ARG A 218 23.71 1.42 27.02
CA ARG A 218 24.54 2.63 26.94
C ARG A 218 23.62 3.80 26.55
N GLN A 219 23.47 4.77 27.44
CA GLN A 219 22.97 6.10 27.08
C GLN A 219 24.19 6.99 26.80
N LYS A 220 24.16 7.72 25.69
CA LYS A 220 24.88 8.97 25.51
C LYS A 220 23.85 10.04 25.26
#